data_AF-R6MST2-F1
#
_entry.id   AF-R6MST2-F1
#
_cell.length_a   1.000
_cell.length_b   1.000
_cell.length_c   1.000
_cell.angle_alpha   90.00
_cell.angle_beta   90.00
_cell.angle_gamma   90.00
#
_symmetry.space_group_name_H-M   'P 1'
#
loop_
_entity.id
_entity.type
_entity.pdbx_description
1 polymer ?
#
loop_
_entity_poly.entity_id
_entity_poly.type
_entity_poly.pdbx_seq_one_letter_code
_entity_poly.pdbx_strand_id
1 'polypeptide(L)' 'MDDGNDAEREMAMRFNYVLLGKCTELWVFGGVVSRGMAREIGIAKKRRMKIRWFDHAMKEVNEYA' A
#
# COMPACT_ATOMS: atom_id res chain seq x y z
N MET A 1 17.84 4.51 -3.38
CA MET A 1 16.54 5.06 -3.77
C MET A 1 16.54 6.49 -3.29
N ASP A 2 16.82 7.41 -4.22
CA ASP A 2 16.63 8.83 -3.99
C ASP A 2 15.15 9.15 -4.25
N ASP A 3 14.40 9.44 -3.18
CA ASP A 3 12.97 9.77 -3.27
C ASP A 3 12.71 11.08 -4.05
N GLY A 4 13.74 11.89 -4.28
CA GLY A 4 13.70 13.08 -5.14
C GLY A 4 13.82 12.78 -6.64
N ASN A 5 14.13 11.54 -7.01
CA ASN A 5 14.24 11.11 -8.40
C ASN A 5 12.99 10.33 -8.85
N ASP A 6 12.17 10.99 -9.67
CA ASP A 6 10.90 10.43 -10.16
C ASP A 6 11.05 9.09 -10.90
N ALA A 7 12.17 8.87 -11.61
CA ALA A 7 12.40 7.64 -12.36
C ALA A 7 12.68 6.45 -11.42
N GLU A 8 13.48 6.65 -10.37
CA GLU A 8 13.71 5.64 -9.34
C GLU A 8 12.42 5.35 -8.57
N ARG A 9 11.62 6.38 -8.30
CA ARG A 9 10.33 6.25 -7.61
C ARG A 9 9.30 5.48 -8.43
N GLU A 10 9.23 5.70 -9.74
CA GLU A 10 8.36 4.92 -10.63
C GLU A 10 8.80 3.44 -10.70
N MET A 11 10.12 3.20 -10.78
CA MET A 11 10.68 1.85 -10.78
C MET A 11 10.37 1.12 -9.47
N ALA A 12 10.54 1.80 -8.32
CA ALA A 12 10.15 1.29 -7.00
C ALA A 12 8.69 0.86 -6.98
N MET A 13 7.79 1.70 -7.47
CA MET A 13 6.36 1.38 -7.49
C MET A 13 6.01 0.22 -8.44
N ARG A 14 6.72 0.06 -9.56
CA ARG A 14 6.57 -1.13 -10.42
C ARG A 14 6.99 -2.40 -9.69
N PHE A 15 8.08 -2.34 -8.94
CA PHE A 15 8.53 -3.49 -8.15
C PHE A 15 7.51 -3.87 -7.09
N ASN A 16 6.97 -2.89 -6.35
CA ASN A 16 5.92 -3.13 -5.36
C ASN A 16 4.67 -3.77 -5.98
N TYR A 17 4.29 -3.37 -7.20
CA TYR A 17 3.17 -3.99 -7.93
C TYR A 17 3.38 -5.49 -8.21
N VAL A 18 4.61 -5.88 -8.60
CA VAL A 18 4.98 -7.27 -8.85
C VAL A 18 4.97 -8.06 -7.54
N LEU A 19 5.55 -7.51 -6.46
CA LEU A 19 5.53 -8.13 -5.14
C LEU A 19 4.12 -8.33 -4.61
N LEU A 20 3.24 -7.33 -4.75
CA LEU A 20 1.85 -7.41 -4.33
C LEU A 20 1.09 -8.53 -5.05
N GLY A 21 1.51 -8.91 -6.26
CA GLY A 21 0.94 -10.06 -6.99
C GLY A 21 1.25 -11.41 -6.35
N LYS A 22 2.23 -11.48 -5.45
CA LYS A 22 2.60 -12.69 -4.71
C LYS A 22 2.05 -12.71 -3.27
N CYS A 23 1.44 -11.61 -2.82
CA CYS A 23 0.88 -11.50 -1.48
C CYS A 23 -0.56 -12.05 -1.42
N THR A 24 -0.96 -12.56 -0.26
CA THR A 24 -2.34 -12.99 0.02
C THR A 24 -3.20 -11.88 0.60
N GLU A 25 -2.59 -10.96 1.35
CA GLU A 25 -3.25 -9.82 1.98
C GLU A 25 -2.32 -8.59 2.01
N LEU A 26 -2.93 -7.39 2.08
CA LEU A 26 -2.25 -6.10 2.21
C LEU A 26 -2.58 -5.49 3.57
N TRP A 27 -1.56 -5.01 4.29
CA TRP A 27 -1.72 -4.40 5.61
C TRP A 27 -1.38 -2.92 5.51
N VAL A 28 -2.29 -2.06 5.95
CA VAL A 28 -2.16 -0.61 5.87
C VAL A 28 -2.02 -0.04 7.28
N PHE A 29 -0.98 0.75 7.50
CA PHE A 29 -0.63 1.32 8.79
C PHE A 29 -0.59 2.85 8.74
N GLY A 30 -0.61 3.49 9.90
CA GLY A 30 -0.21 4.89 10.06
C GLY A 30 -1.34 5.92 10.01
N GLY A 31 -2.61 5.51 10.05
CA GLY A 31 -3.77 6.41 10.21
C GLY A 31 -4.06 7.35 9.03
N VAL A 32 -3.14 7.50 8.08
CA VAL A 32 -3.24 8.40 6.93
C VAL A 32 -2.81 7.66 5.66
N VAL A 33 -3.58 7.81 4.58
CA VAL A 33 -3.25 7.23 3.27
C VAL A 33 -2.47 8.25 2.44
N SER A 34 -1.19 7.99 2.22
CA SER A 34 -0.40 8.78 1.28
C SER A 34 -0.79 8.50 -0.18
N ARG A 35 -0.40 9.38 -1.11
CA ARG A 35 -0.64 9.20 -2.56
C ARG A 35 -0.04 7.88 -3.09
N GLY A 36 1.12 7.47 -2.57
CA GLY A 36 1.74 6.19 -2.93
C GLY A 36 0.94 5.00 -2.43
N MET A 37 0.53 5.03 -1.15
CA MET A 37 -0.29 3.99 -0.54
C MET A 37 -1.63 3.82 -1.25
N ALA A 38 -2.31 4.92 -1.61
CA ALA A 38 -3.58 4.87 -2.32
C ALA A 38 -3.50 4.08 -3.63
N ARG A 39 -2.37 4.18 -4.35
CA ARG A 39 -2.14 3.44 -5.60
C ARG A 39 -2.02 1.94 -5.34
N GLU A 40 -1.27 1.52 -4.33
CA GLU A 40 -1.09 0.10 -3.98
C GLU A 40 -2.40 -0.50 -3.43
N ILE A 41 -3.11 0.24 -2.57
CA ILE A 41 -4.42 -0.14 -2.03
C ILE A 41 -5.44 -0.30 -3.16
N GLY A 42 -5.47 0.63 -4.13
CA GLY A 42 -6.36 0.54 -5.28
C GLY A 42 -6.12 -0.73 -6.12
N ILE A 43 -4.85 -1.13 -6.28
CA ILE A 43 -4.49 -2.37 -6.98
C ILE A 43 -4.94 -3.59 -6.17
N ALA A 44 -4.73 -3.61 -4.85
CA ALA A 44 -5.19 -4.68 -3.98
C ALA A 44 -6.73 -4.82 -4.02
N LYS A 45 -7.46 -3.70 -3.97
CA LYS A 45 -8.93 -3.66 -4.13
C LYS A 45 -9.36 -4.23 -5.48
N LYS A 46 -8.72 -3.82 -6.58
CA LYS A 46 -9.01 -4.33 -7.94
C LYS A 46 -8.78 -5.84 -8.05
N ARG A 47 -7.76 -6.36 -7.36
CA ARG A 47 -7.44 -7.79 -7.29
C ARG A 47 -8.29 -8.57 -6.27
N ARG A 48 -9.23 -7.92 -5.58
CA ARG A 48 -10.04 -8.50 -4.49
C ARG A 48 -9.20 -9.16 -3.40
N MET A 49 -8.02 -8.60 -3.14
CA MET A 49 -7.15 -9.04 -2.05
C MET A 49 -7.78 -8.64 -0.71
N LYS A 50 -7.48 -9.40 0.34
CA LYS A 50 -7.85 -9.01 1.70
C LYS A 50 -6.99 -7.82 2.13
N ILE A 51 -7.62 -6.76 2.61
CA ILE A 51 -6.93 -5.55 3.10
C ILE A 51 -7.27 -5.36 4.57
N ARG A 52 -6.24 -5.20 5.40
CA ARG A 52 -6.36 -5.01 6.85
C ARG A 52 -5.78 -3.64 7.21
N TRP A 53 -6.46 -2.92 8.08
CA TRP A 53 -6.10 -1.55 8.46
C TRP A 53 -5.73 -1.52 9.94
N PHE A 54 -4.66 -0.83 10.29
CA PHE A 54 -4.11 -0.80 11.65
C PHE A 54 -3.81 0.62 12.09
N ASP A 55 -4.36 1.01 13.25
CA ASP A 55 -4.07 2.30 13.86
C ASP A 55 -2.62 2.38 14.42
N HIS A 56 -2.26 3.55 14.97
CA HIS A 56 -0.94 3.75 15.58
C HIS A 56 -0.69 2.87 16.81
N ALA A 57 -1.74 2.30 17.41
CA ALA A 57 -1.65 1.36 18.52
C ALA A 57 -1.57 -0.10 18.05
N MET A 58 -1.38 -0.35 16.74
CA MET A 58 -1.34 -1.67 16.11
C MET A 58 -2.63 -2.47 16.29
N LYS A 59 -3.76 -1.79 16.51
CA LYS A 59 -5.09 -2.41 16.58
C LYS A 59 -5.71 -2.42 15.20
N GLU A 60 -6.30 -3.55 14.83
CA GLU A 60 -7.06 -3.65 13.58
C GLU A 60 -8.32 -2.77 13.68
N VAL A 61 -8.49 -1.91 12.70
CA VAL A 61 -9.59 -0.93 12.61
C VAL A 61 -10.30 -1.06 11.25
N ASN A 62 -11.40 -0.35 11.10
CA ASN A 62 -12.02 -0.16 9.79
C ASN A 62 -11.10 0.69 8.89
N GLU A 63 -11.33 0.62 7.57
CA GLU A 63 -10.66 1.49 6.60
C GLU A 63 -10.72 2.95 7.09
N TYR A 64 -9.58 3.64 7.01
CA TYR A 64 -9.52 5.04 7.41
C TYR A 64 -10.58 5.83 6.64
N ALA A 65 -11.40 6.60 7.36
CA ALA A 65 -12.43 7.45 6.78
C ALA A 65 -11.81 8.66 6.06
#